data_AF-A0A7W1YY13-F1
#
_entry.id   AF-A0A7W1YY13-F1
#
_cell.length_a   1.000
_cell.length_b   1.000
_cell.length_c   1.000
_cell.angle_alpha   90.00
_cell.angle_beta   90.00
_cell.angle_gamma   90.00
#
_symmetry.space_group_name_H-M   'P 1'
#
loop_
_entity.id
_entity.type
_entity.pdbx_description
1 polymer ?
#
loop_
_entity_poly.entity_id
_entity_poly.type
_entity_poly.pdbx_seq_one_letter_code
_entity_poly.pdbx_strand_id
1 'polypeptide(L)'
;MFKHLSPSIAARGIMMCAIAFSLGACATVTESSSRVSIQQLKGAHLAFIDNHTRSASATPAPWDQASFESEVAKVTQQFTDAEAAVPKAVPARKVFIKNSAGLFQRDAALVRKQHSLSPSFAANKKKQLQQNYDLFLQQTSN
;
A
#
# COMPACT_ATOMS: atom_id res chain seq x y z
N MET A 1 42.29 -71.35 0.79
CA MET A 1 41.42 -71.22 -0.40
C MET A 1 41.41 -69.77 -0.83
N PHE A 2 41.97 -69.48 -2.01
CA PHE A 2 41.89 -68.19 -2.69
C PHE A 2 40.61 -68.12 -3.53
N LYS A 3 40.03 -66.91 -3.67
CA LYS A 3 39.14 -66.36 -4.74
C LYS A 3 38.10 -65.41 -4.11
N HIS A 4 37.80 -64.18 -4.56
CA HIS A 4 38.10 -63.37 -5.73
C HIS A 4 38.08 -61.87 -5.34
N LEU A 5 38.89 -61.03 -5.99
CA LEU A 5 38.70 -59.58 -6.08
C LEU A 5 37.67 -59.25 -7.16
N SER A 6 36.83 -58.22 -6.95
CA SER A 6 36.71 -57.06 -7.87
C SER A 6 35.86 -55.93 -7.26
N PRO A 7 36.19 -54.65 -7.55
CA PRO A 7 35.64 -53.45 -6.91
C PRO A 7 34.53 -52.78 -7.75
N SER A 8 33.64 -52.00 -7.12
CA SER A 8 32.81 -51.00 -7.82
C SER A 8 33.14 -49.59 -7.36
N ILE A 9 33.33 -48.73 -8.36
CA ILE A 9 33.82 -47.35 -8.34
C ILE A 9 32.63 -46.37 -8.36
N ALA A 10 32.86 -45.18 -7.77
CA ALA A 10 32.13 -43.91 -7.90
C ALA A 10 30.73 -43.83 -7.22
N ALA A 11 30.32 -42.72 -6.61
CA ALA A 11 30.65 -41.30 -6.83
C ALA A 11 30.75 -40.57 -5.47
N ARG A 12 31.78 -39.75 -5.23
CA ARG A 12 31.73 -38.28 -5.44
C ARG A 12 30.38 -37.67 -5.07
N GLY A 13 30.37 -36.83 -4.03
CA GLY A 13 29.66 -35.57 -4.18
C GLY A 13 28.97 -35.02 -2.94
N ILE A 14 29.57 -33.97 -2.41
CA ILE A 14 28.88 -32.74 -1.97
C ILE A 14 28.18 -32.86 -0.61
N MET A 15 28.99 -32.61 0.42
CA MET A 15 28.71 -31.68 1.50
C MET A 15 27.78 -30.56 1.01
N MET A 16 26.47 -30.71 1.23
CA MET A 16 25.51 -29.65 0.90
C MET A 16 25.72 -28.50 1.88
N CYS A 17 26.31 -27.46 1.32
CA CYS A 17 26.59 -26.18 1.91
C CYS A 17 25.41 -25.65 2.73
N ALA A 18 25.74 -25.15 3.91
CA ALA A 18 24.91 -24.22 4.65
C ALA A 18 24.37 -23.14 3.70
N ILE A 19 23.06 -23.13 3.46
CA ILE A 19 22.40 -22.03 2.80
C ILE A 19 22.24 -20.92 3.84
N ALA A 20 23.31 -20.14 4.00
CA ALA A 20 23.22 -18.79 4.55
C ALA A 20 22.74 -17.86 3.42
N PHE A 21 21.43 -17.85 3.16
CA PHE A 21 20.78 -16.88 2.27
C PHE A 21 19.53 -16.30 2.94
N SER A 22 19.71 -15.58 4.05
CA SER A 22 18.57 -14.95 4.76
C SER A 22 18.83 -13.50 5.15
N LEU A 23 19.61 -12.74 4.38
CA LEU A 23 19.79 -11.30 4.61
C LEU A 23 19.26 -10.41 3.48
N GLY A 24 19.12 -10.93 2.25
CA GLY A 24 18.57 -10.17 1.11
C GLY A 24 17.05 -10.29 0.94
N ALA A 25 16.48 -11.46 1.22
CA ALA A 25 15.06 -11.72 0.95
C ALA A 25 14.11 -10.91 1.84
N CYS A 26 14.52 -10.60 3.08
CA CYS A 26 13.67 -9.88 4.02
C CYS A 26 13.46 -8.42 3.60
N ALA A 27 14.47 -7.77 3.01
CA ALA A 27 14.37 -6.40 2.51
C ALA A 27 13.46 -6.33 1.26
N THR A 28 13.65 -7.23 0.29
CA THR A 28 12.84 -7.24 -0.95
C THR A 28 11.38 -7.63 -0.70
N VAL A 29 11.11 -8.56 0.24
CA VAL A 29 9.74 -8.95 0.61
C VAL A 29 9.03 -7.84 1.39
N THR A 30 9.72 -7.17 2.31
CA THR A 30 9.13 -6.03 3.05
C THR A 30 8.90 -4.82 2.15
N GLU A 31 9.77 -4.59 1.17
CA GLU A 31 9.60 -3.53 0.17
C GLU A 31 8.39 -3.79 -0.73
N SER A 32 8.27 -4.98 -1.32
CA SER A 32 7.12 -5.34 -2.17
C SER A 32 5.79 -5.27 -1.40
N SER A 33 5.72 -5.83 -0.18
CA SER A 33 4.54 -5.73 0.68
C SER A 33 4.17 -4.27 1.01
N SER A 34 5.16 -3.41 1.18
CA SER A 34 4.92 -1.99 1.51
C SER A 34 4.50 -1.14 0.31
N ARG A 35 4.92 -1.48 -0.91
CA ARG A 35 4.45 -0.79 -2.12
C ARG A 35 2.99 -1.13 -2.38
N VAL A 36 2.60 -2.38 -2.13
CA VAL A 36 1.20 -2.82 -2.16
C VAL A 36 0.36 -2.01 -1.17
N SER A 37 0.83 -1.80 0.06
CA SER A 37 0.07 -1.02 1.05
C SER A 37 -0.09 0.44 0.64
N ILE A 38 0.94 1.09 0.09
CA ILE A 38 0.82 2.47 -0.43
C ILE A 38 -0.14 2.56 -1.62
N GLN A 39 -0.13 1.58 -2.54
CA GLN A 39 -1.09 1.53 -3.65
C GLN A 39 -2.52 1.34 -3.16
N GLN A 40 -2.74 0.55 -2.11
CA GLN A 40 -4.04 0.38 -1.48
C GLN A 40 -4.54 1.70 -0.87
N LEU A 41 -3.69 2.44 -0.16
CA LEU A 41 -4.03 3.75 0.39
C LEU A 41 -4.38 4.76 -0.72
N LYS A 42 -3.62 4.77 -1.82
CA LYS A 42 -3.95 5.56 -3.01
C LYS A 42 -5.35 5.22 -3.52
N GLY A 43 -5.63 3.94 -3.71
CA GLY A 43 -6.93 3.46 -4.20
C GLY A 43 -8.09 3.87 -3.29
N ALA A 44 -7.93 3.68 -1.97
CA ALA A 44 -8.95 4.06 -0.99
C ALA A 44 -9.23 5.56 -0.99
N HIS A 45 -8.19 6.40 -1.04
CA HIS A 45 -8.35 7.86 -1.06
C HIS A 45 -9.00 8.34 -2.36
N LEU A 46 -8.62 7.78 -3.51
CA LEU A 46 -9.25 8.13 -4.80
C LEU A 46 -10.72 7.70 -4.84
N ALA A 47 -11.03 6.48 -4.38
CA ALA A 47 -12.39 5.97 -4.31
C ALA A 47 -13.27 6.83 -3.40
N PHE A 48 -12.74 7.30 -2.26
CA PHE A 48 -13.44 8.23 -1.38
C PHE A 48 -13.83 9.52 -2.12
N ILE A 49 -12.90 10.12 -2.88
CA ILE A 49 -13.20 11.32 -3.67
C ILE A 49 -14.29 11.03 -4.71
N ASP A 50 -14.20 9.89 -5.40
CA ASP A 50 -15.19 9.49 -6.41
C ASP A 50 -16.60 9.27 -5.83
N ASN A 51 -16.69 8.53 -4.71
CA ASN A 51 -17.95 8.26 -4.01
C ASN A 51 -18.68 9.53 -3.58
N HIS A 52 -17.91 10.57 -3.21
CA HIS A 52 -18.45 11.84 -2.74
C HIS A 52 -18.44 12.94 -3.80
N THR A 53 -18.25 12.60 -5.07
CA THR A 53 -18.38 13.55 -6.17
C THR A 53 -19.81 13.60 -6.66
N ARG A 54 -20.37 14.81 -6.76
CA ARG A 54 -21.72 15.00 -7.33
C ARG A 54 -21.75 14.51 -8.78
N SER A 55 -22.63 13.56 -9.08
CA SER A 55 -22.91 13.21 -10.48
C SER A 55 -23.69 14.35 -11.15
N ALA A 56 -23.29 14.72 -12.37
CA ALA A 56 -23.95 15.78 -13.14
C ALA A 56 -25.37 15.38 -13.61
N SER A 57 -25.70 14.08 -13.61
CA SER A 57 -26.93 13.54 -14.20
C SER A 57 -27.84 12.78 -13.22
N ALA A 58 -27.45 12.66 -11.94
CA ALA A 58 -28.22 11.90 -10.95
C ALA A 58 -28.79 12.80 -9.86
N THR A 59 -30.00 12.49 -9.41
CA THR A 59 -30.56 13.02 -8.17
C THR A 59 -29.62 12.65 -7.02
N PRO A 60 -29.14 13.62 -6.21
CA PRO A 60 -28.27 13.31 -5.09
C PRO A 60 -28.96 12.33 -4.14
N ALA A 61 -28.27 11.25 -3.78
CA ALA A 61 -28.72 10.42 -2.67
C ALA A 61 -28.82 11.29 -1.40
N PRO A 62 -29.81 11.04 -0.53
CA PRO A 62 -29.86 11.70 0.77
C PRO A 62 -28.54 11.49 1.52
N TRP A 63 -28.07 12.53 2.20
CA TRP A 63 -26.86 12.45 3.01
C TRP A 63 -27.06 11.48 4.18
N ASP A 64 -26.27 10.41 4.19
CA ASP A 64 -26.21 9.45 5.30
C ASP A 64 -24.92 9.67 6.10
N GLN A 65 -25.08 10.36 7.24
CA GLN A 65 -23.96 10.65 8.15
C GLN A 65 -23.31 9.37 8.68
N ALA A 66 -24.08 8.32 9.01
CA ALA A 66 -23.54 7.13 9.64
C ALA A 66 -22.68 6.33 8.66
N SER A 67 -23.17 6.17 7.42
CA SER A 67 -22.39 5.54 6.34
C SER A 67 -21.12 6.33 6.04
N PHE A 68 -21.22 7.66 5.98
CA PHE A 68 -20.06 8.53 5.78
C PHE A 68 -19.01 8.37 6.90
N GLU A 69 -19.40 8.48 8.18
CA GLU A 69 -18.46 8.31 9.29
C GLU A 69 -17.83 6.91 9.30
N SER A 70 -18.60 5.87 8.95
CA SER A 70 -18.08 4.51 8.84
C SER A 70 -17.03 4.37 7.75
N GLU A 71 -17.23 4.98 6.58
CA GLU A 71 -16.24 4.99 5.50
C GLU A 71 -14.97 5.74 5.94
N VAL A 72 -15.12 6.91 6.56
CA VAL A 72 -13.99 7.70 7.09
C VAL A 72 -13.20 6.90 8.11
N ALA A 73 -13.87 6.25 9.07
CA ALA A 73 -13.22 5.42 10.07
C ALA A 73 -12.44 4.25 9.43
N LYS A 74 -13.04 3.57 8.45
CA LYS A 74 -12.39 2.46 7.73
C LYS A 74 -11.11 2.90 7.01
N VAL A 75 -11.17 3.99 6.24
CA VAL A 75 -9.99 4.47 5.51
C VAL A 75 -8.93 5.02 6.49
N THR A 76 -9.34 5.67 7.56
CA THR A 76 -8.44 6.11 8.64
C THR A 76 -7.69 4.91 9.24
N GLN A 77 -8.40 3.83 9.54
CA GLN A 77 -7.80 2.60 10.06
C GLN A 77 -6.76 2.03 9.10
N GLN A 78 -7.03 2.03 7.79
CA GLN A 78 -6.04 1.59 6.79
C GLN A 78 -4.75 2.42 6.84
N PHE A 79 -4.83 3.73 7.03
CA PHE A 79 -3.65 4.57 7.22
C PHE A 79 -2.91 4.24 8.53
N THR A 80 -3.63 4.03 9.62
CA THR A 80 -3.04 3.64 10.92
C THR A 80 -2.33 2.29 10.84
N ASP A 81 -2.96 1.29 10.24
CA ASP A 81 -2.39 -0.05 10.07
C ASP A 81 -1.14 0.00 9.16
N ALA A 82 -1.22 0.74 8.06
CA ALA A 82 -0.09 0.93 7.16
C ALA A 82 1.08 1.65 7.86
N GLU A 83 0.80 2.68 8.68
CA GLU A 83 1.83 3.38 9.46
C GLU A 83 2.50 2.44 10.47
N ALA A 84 1.72 1.64 11.19
CA ALA A 84 2.21 0.68 12.18
C ALA A 84 3.06 -0.43 11.55
N ALA A 85 2.73 -0.83 10.32
CA ALA A 85 3.47 -1.84 9.56
C ALA A 85 4.78 -1.31 8.96
N VAL A 86 5.07 0.00 8.97
CA VAL A 86 6.31 0.54 8.40
C VAL A 86 7.51 0.22 9.29
N PRO A 87 8.55 -0.46 8.74
CA PRO A 87 9.80 -0.67 9.47
C PRO A 87 10.46 0.65 9.88
N LYS A 88 11.07 0.69 11.07
CA LYS A 88 11.79 1.88 11.58
C LYS A 88 12.89 2.38 10.62
N ALA A 89 13.44 1.49 9.80
CA ALA A 89 14.49 1.79 8.83
C ALA A 89 14.02 2.62 7.61
N VAL A 90 12.72 2.84 7.42
CA VAL A 90 12.17 3.56 6.25
C VAL A 90 11.38 4.81 6.69
N PRO A 91 12.02 5.82 7.30
CA PRO A 91 11.33 6.97 7.91
C PRO A 91 10.55 7.80 6.89
N ALA A 92 11.05 7.93 5.65
CA ALA A 92 10.36 8.67 4.58
C ALA A 92 8.97 8.08 4.28
N ARG A 93 8.82 6.75 4.32
CA ARG A 93 7.53 6.08 4.08
C ARG A 93 6.55 6.35 5.21
N LYS A 94 7.02 6.28 6.46
CA LYS A 94 6.18 6.60 7.61
C LYS A 94 5.68 8.04 7.53
N VAL A 95 6.55 8.99 7.20
CA VAL A 95 6.19 10.40 7.00
C VAL A 95 5.18 10.56 5.87
N PHE A 96 5.39 9.89 4.73
CA PHE A 96 4.46 9.94 3.61
C PHE A 96 3.06 9.44 3.98
N ILE A 97 2.95 8.31 4.68
CA ILE A 97 1.67 7.75 5.14
C ILE A 97 0.97 8.73 6.08
N LYS A 98 1.68 9.31 7.06
CA LYS A 98 1.11 10.31 7.99
C LYS A 98 0.60 11.55 7.26
N ASN A 99 1.38 12.07 6.31
CA ASN A 99 0.98 13.23 5.53
C ASN A 99 -0.24 12.95 4.65
N SER A 100 -0.30 11.75 4.07
CA SER A 100 -1.43 11.29 3.26
C SER A 100 -2.68 11.08 4.10
N ALA A 101 -2.56 10.51 5.31
CA ALA A 101 -3.64 10.42 6.27
C ALA A 101 -4.17 11.82 6.64
N GLY A 102 -3.28 12.77 6.89
CA GLY A 102 -3.67 14.17 7.14
C GLY A 102 -4.37 14.84 5.96
N LEU A 103 -3.98 14.52 4.72
CA LEU A 103 -4.69 14.97 3.52
C LEU A 103 -6.09 14.35 3.44
N PHE A 104 -6.21 13.05 3.66
CA PHE A 104 -7.49 12.35 3.69
C PHE A 104 -8.44 12.95 4.73
N GLN A 105 -7.99 13.21 5.95
CA GLN A 105 -8.82 13.83 7.00
C GLN A 105 -9.33 15.21 6.61
N ARG A 106 -8.52 16.03 5.92
CA ARG A 106 -8.96 17.35 5.43
C ARG A 106 -10.01 17.21 4.33
N ASP A 107 -9.84 16.24 3.43
CA ASP A 107 -10.81 15.98 2.36
C ASP A 107 -12.12 15.43 2.95
N ALA A 108 -12.05 14.54 3.94
CA ALA A 108 -13.21 14.05 4.66
C ALA A 108 -13.94 15.18 5.41
N ALA A 109 -13.22 16.06 6.09
CA ALA A 109 -13.83 17.23 6.74
C ALA A 109 -14.53 18.16 5.73
N LEU A 110 -13.95 18.33 4.54
CA LEU A 110 -14.57 19.11 3.47
C LEU A 110 -15.87 18.45 2.97
N VAL A 111 -15.83 17.15 2.68
CA VAL A 111 -17.01 16.37 2.27
C VAL A 111 -18.07 16.40 3.36
N ARG A 112 -17.72 16.21 4.64
CA ARG A 112 -18.65 16.30 5.76
C ARG A 112 -19.39 17.64 5.81
N LYS A 113 -18.72 18.74 5.45
CA LYS A 113 -19.31 20.08 5.42
C LYS A 113 -20.18 20.33 4.19
N GLN A 114 -19.79 19.79 3.04
CA GLN A 114 -20.42 20.10 1.74
C GLN A 114 -21.38 19.00 1.25
N HIS A 115 -21.32 17.83 1.87
CA HIS A 115 -21.97 16.56 1.53
C HIS A 115 -21.67 16.03 0.12
N SER A 116 -20.99 16.80 -0.71
CA SER A 116 -20.59 16.45 -2.07
C SER A 116 -19.51 17.40 -2.57
N LEU A 117 -18.63 16.90 -3.43
CA LEU A 117 -17.65 17.67 -4.17
C LEU A 117 -18.17 17.99 -5.58
N SER A 118 -17.76 19.11 -6.15
CA SER A 118 -18.03 19.37 -7.56
C SER A 118 -17.15 18.48 -8.47
N PRO A 119 -17.61 18.10 -9.67
CA PRO A 119 -16.83 17.29 -10.60
C PRO A 119 -15.45 17.87 -10.92
N SER A 120 -15.35 19.19 -11.14
CA SER A 120 -14.09 19.85 -11.45
C SER A 120 -13.12 19.85 -10.28
N PHE A 121 -13.62 20.06 -9.06
CA PHE A 121 -12.80 19.97 -7.85
C PHE A 121 -12.29 18.54 -7.65
N ALA A 122 -13.17 17.54 -7.76
CA ALA A 122 -12.81 16.14 -7.63
C ALA A 122 -11.78 15.71 -8.67
N ALA A 123 -11.94 16.09 -9.94
CA ALA A 123 -10.98 15.79 -11.00
C ALA A 123 -9.58 16.36 -10.69
N ASN A 124 -9.51 17.63 -10.28
CA ASN A 124 -8.25 18.26 -9.88
C ASN A 124 -7.63 17.58 -8.66
N LYS A 125 -8.45 17.28 -7.66
CA LYS A 125 -8.01 16.60 -6.44
C LYS A 125 -7.43 15.21 -6.75
N LYS A 126 -8.12 14.41 -7.56
CA LYS A 126 -7.64 13.09 -7.98
C LYS A 126 -6.32 13.17 -8.73
N LYS A 127 -6.17 14.16 -9.63
CA LYS A 127 -4.89 14.38 -10.32
C LYS A 127 -3.75 14.67 -9.34
N GLN A 128 -3.97 15.55 -8.36
CA GLN A 128 -2.98 15.85 -7.32
C GLN A 128 -2.64 14.63 -6.46
N LEU A 129 -3.65 13.89 -6.01
CA LEU A 129 -3.44 12.66 -5.23
C LEU A 129 -2.63 11.66 -6.04
N GLN A 130 -3.03 11.42 -7.30
CA GLN A 130 -2.33 10.50 -8.18
C GLN A 130 -0.87 10.88 -8.36
N GLN A 131 -0.58 12.15 -8.63
CA GLN A 131 0.80 12.65 -8.74
C GLN A 131 1.60 12.43 -7.46
N ASN A 132 1.04 12.75 -6.29
CA ASN A 132 1.73 12.60 -5.01
C ASN A 132 2.09 11.13 -4.71
N TYR A 133 1.13 10.21 -4.89
CA TYR A 133 1.37 8.79 -4.65
C TYR A 133 2.31 8.19 -5.70
N ASP A 134 2.15 8.53 -6.98
CA ASP A 134 2.98 7.98 -8.06
C ASP A 134 4.43 8.46 -7.95
N LEU A 135 4.65 9.74 -7.62
CA LEU A 135 5.99 10.29 -7.40
C LEU A 135 6.68 9.58 -6.23
N PHE A 136 5.98 9.37 -5.11
CA PHE A 136 6.54 8.64 -3.97
C PHE A 136 6.85 7.18 -4.32
N LEU A 137 5.94 6.50 -5.02
CA LEU A 137 6.14 5.11 -5.46
C LEU A 137 7.32 4.99 -6.43
N GLN A 138 7.52 5.95 -7.33
CA GLN A 138 8.65 5.99 -8.26
C GLN A 138 9.98 6.20 -7.52
N GLN A 139 10.04 7.18 -6.62
CA GLN A 139 11.23 7.50 -5.81
C GLN A 139 11.69 6.35 -4.92
N THR A 140 10.79 5.43 -4.58
CA THR A 140 11.08 4.27 -3.72
C THR A 140 11.24 2.97 -4.51
N SER A 141 11.40 3.02 -5.84
CA SER A 141 11.74 1.87 -6.71
C SER A 141 13.22 1.79 -7.11
N ASN A 142 13.99 2.84 -6.81
CA ASN A 142 15.40 2.99 -7.16
C ASN A 142 16.23 2.87 -5.89
#